data_AF-A0A1G9FEL8-F1
#
_entry.id   AF-A0A1G9FEL8-F1
#
_cell.length_a   1.000
_cell.length_b   1.000
_cell.length_c   1.000
_cell.angle_alpha   90.00
_cell.angle_beta   90.00
_cell.angle_gamma   90.00
#
_symmetry.space_group_name_H-M   'P 1'
#
loop_
_entity.id
_entity.type
_entity.pdbx_description
1 polymer ?
#
loop_
_entity_poly.entity_id
_entity_poly.type
_entity_poly.pdbx_seq_one_letter_code
_entity_poly.pdbx_strand_id
1 'polypeptide(L)' 'MSVLQTGAFLYIGDVVMATITKKQMEEYERLRRDRDNGRLLTPDGLRLICAAYENDPEKIGIHMLEMLAKFRNEGIID' A
#
# COMPACT_ATOMS: atom_id res chain seq x y z
N MET A 1 3.92 6.57 -39.48
CA MET A 1 3.77 6.64 -38.01
C MET A 1 2.64 7.59 -37.70
N SER A 2 1.47 7.07 -37.34
CA SER A 2 0.32 7.87 -36.93
C SER A 2 0.11 7.68 -35.43
N VAL A 3 0.32 8.75 -34.66
CA VAL A 3 0.03 8.78 -33.22
C VAL A 3 -1.44 9.17 -33.08
N LEU A 4 -2.30 8.23 -32.70
CA LEU A 4 -3.69 8.53 -32.33
C LEU A 4 -3.73 8.79 -30.83
N GLN A 5 -3.80 10.07 -30.45
CA GLN A 5 -3.91 10.49 -29.06
C GLN A 5 -5.38 10.60 -28.68
N THR A 6 -6.01 9.46 -28.41
CA THR A 6 -7.25 9.38 -27.63
C THR A 6 -6.92 8.81 -26.27
N GLY A 7 -7.47 9.43 -25.22
CA GLY A 7 -7.04 9.25 -23.84
C GLY A 7 -6.83 7.79 -23.44
N ALA A 8 -5.67 7.56 -22.80
CA ALA A 8 -5.27 6.41 -21.99
C ALA A 8 -4.53 5.22 -22.63
N PHE A 9 -4.16 5.20 -23.92
CA PHE A 9 -3.26 4.14 -24.43
C PHE A 9 -2.29 4.62 -25.50
N LEU A 10 -0.98 4.59 -25.20
CA LEU A 10 0.07 4.58 -26.20
C LEU A 10 0.41 3.11 -26.48
N TYR A 11 -0.06 2.55 -27.60
CA TYR A 11 0.33 1.22 -28.03
C TYR A 11 1.69 1.28 -28.75
N ILE A 12 2.74 0.85 -28.07
CA ILE A 12 4.01 0.45 -28.70
C ILE A 12 4.08 -1.08 -28.53
N GLY A 13 4.33 -1.81 -29.62
CA GLY A 13 4.18 -3.26 -29.74
C GLY A 13 4.47 -4.06 -28.46
N ASP A 14 3.48 -4.87 -28.05
CA ASP A 14 3.53 -5.91 -27.01
C ASP A 14 4.02 -5.53 -25.60
N VAL A 15 4.15 -4.24 -25.26
CA VAL A 15 4.38 -3.77 -23.89
C VAL A 15 3.26 -2.84 -23.46
N VAL A 16 2.31 -3.35 -22.69
CA VAL A 16 1.34 -2.52 -21.97
C VAL A 16 2.09 -1.78 -20.87
N MET A 17 2.56 -0.57 -21.15
CA MET A 17 2.98 0.34 -20.09
C MET A 17 1.74 0.73 -19.29
N ALA A 18 1.58 0.14 -18.11
CA ALA A 18 0.53 0.51 -17.18
C ALA A 18 0.69 2.00 -16.81
N THR A 19 -0.03 2.87 -17.51
CA THR A 19 -0.07 4.29 -17.19
C THR A 19 -0.89 4.46 -15.92
N ILE A 20 -0.19 4.59 -14.80
CA ILE A 20 -0.74 5.01 -13.52
C ILE A 20 -1.50 6.33 -13.68
N THR A 21 -2.70 6.39 -13.12
CA THR A 21 -3.51 7.62 -13.16
C THR A 21 -2.88 8.68 -12.25
N LYS A 22 -3.14 9.97 -12.52
CA LYS A 22 -2.65 11.08 -11.66
C LYS A 22 -3.01 10.88 -10.19
N LYS A 23 -4.23 10.41 -9.93
CA LYS A 23 -4.73 10.11 -8.58
C LYS A 23 -3.90 9.02 -7.89
N GLN A 24 -3.55 7.95 -8.61
CA GLN A 24 -2.71 6.87 -8.06
C GLN A 24 -1.29 7.35 -7.79
N MET A 25 -0.77 8.28 -8.60
CA MET A 25 0.54 8.90 -8.34
C MET A 25 0.54 9.79 -7.10
N GLU A 26 -0.48 10.63 -6.94
CA GLU A 26 -0.62 11.47 -5.76
C GLU A 26 -0.75 10.63 -4.47
N GLU A 27 -1.50 9.53 -4.54
CA GLU A 27 -1.65 8.58 -3.43
C GLU A 27 -0.32 7.89 -3.09
N TYR A 28 0.42 7.44 -4.10
CA TYR A 28 1.75 6.86 -3.91
C TYR A 28 2.74 7.85 -3.27
N GLU A 29 2.77 9.10 -3.75
CA GLU A 29 3.65 10.13 -3.16
C GLU A 29 3.31 10.44 -1.71
N ARG A 30 2.02 10.42 -1.36
CA ARG A 30 1.55 10.59 0.02
C ARG A 30 2.04 9.44 0.89
N LEU A 31 1.86 8.18 0.45
CA LEU A 31 2.35 7.01 1.17
C LEU A 31 3.87 7.03 1.34
N ARG A 32 4.61 7.46 0.31
CA ARG A 32 6.06 7.62 0.38
C ARG A 32 6.46 8.64 1.44
N ARG A 33 5.81 9.81 1.45
CA ARG A 33 6.03 10.85 2.46
C ARG A 33 5.69 10.36 3.86
N ASP A 34 4.59 9.65 4.05
CA ASP A 34 4.21 9.14 5.37
C ASP A 34 5.20 8.09 5.87
N ARG A 35 5.67 7.18 5.01
CA ARG A 35 6.77 6.26 5.31
C ARG A 35 8.03 6.99 5.77
N ASP A 36 8.47 7.99 5.01
CA ASP A 36 9.71 8.73 5.29
C ASP A 36 9.62 9.55 6.60
N ASN A 37 8.40 9.92 7.00
CA ASN A 37 8.12 10.61 8.27
C ASN A 37 7.76 9.65 9.43
N GLY A 38 7.97 8.35 9.27
CA GLY A 38 7.68 7.35 10.32
C GLY A 38 6.19 7.10 10.57
N ARG A 39 5.29 7.63 9.73
CA ARG A 39 3.85 7.37 9.76
C ARG A 39 3.52 6.09 8.98
N LEU A 40 4.15 4.99 9.36
CA LEU A 40 3.92 3.66 8.77
C LEU A 40 2.47 3.18 9.00
N LEU A 41 1.88 3.58 10.13
CA LEU A 41 0.48 3.34 10.45
C LEU A 41 -0.35 4.58 10.18
N THR A 42 -0.85 4.71 8.95
CA THR A 42 -1.75 5.82 8.59
C THR A 42 -3.06 5.73 9.38
N PRO A 43 -3.79 6.84 9.61
CA PRO A 43 -5.07 6.81 10.33
C PRO A 43 -6.08 5.84 9.72
N ASP A 44 -6.13 5.74 8.39
CA ASP A 44 -7.02 4.81 7.70
C ASP A 44 -6.56 3.35 7.88
N GLY A 45 -5.25 3.09 7.85
CA GLY A 45 -4.69 1.78 8.15
C GLY A 45 -4.99 1.34 9.59
N LEU A 46 -4.86 2.25 10.56
CA LEU A 46 -5.22 1.98 11.95
C LEU A 46 -6.72 1.67 12.09
N ARG A 47 -7.60 2.45 11.45
CA ARG A 47 -9.05 2.19 11.46
C ARG A 47 -9.40 0.83 10.87
N LEU A 48 -8.76 0.44 9.77
CA LEU A 48 -8.95 -0.88 9.15
C LEU A 48 -8.61 -2.00 10.12
N ILE A 49 -7.45 -1.92 10.76
CA ILE A 49 -6.99 -2.93 11.73
C ILE A 49 -7.95 -3.00 12.92
N CYS A 50 -8.29 -1.86 13.52
CA CYS A 50 -9.18 -1.85 14.67
C CYS A 50 -10.57 -2.41 14.33
N ALA A 51 -11.11 -2.06 13.16
CA ALA A 51 -12.40 -2.58 12.69
C ALA A 51 -12.37 -4.10 12.44
N ALA A 52 -11.26 -4.65 11.94
CA ALA A 52 -11.11 -6.08 11.69
C ALA A 52 -11.19 -6.93 12.97
N TYR A 53 -10.84 -6.35 14.11
CA TYR A 53 -10.84 -7.00 15.43
C TYR A 53 -11.92 -6.44 16.36
N GLU A 54 -13.00 -5.89 15.81
CA GLU A 54 -14.15 -5.36 16.57
C GLU A 54 -13.80 -4.24 17.57
N ASN A 55 -12.66 -3.58 17.38
CA ASN A 55 -12.05 -2.64 18.33
C ASN A 55 -11.72 -3.27 19.70
N ASP A 56 -11.57 -4.59 19.75
CA ASP A 56 -11.11 -5.30 20.94
C ASP A 56 -9.58 -5.14 21.09
N PRO A 57 -9.10 -4.46 22.14
CA PRO A 57 -7.68 -4.17 22.27
C PRO A 57 -6.83 -5.43 22.49
N GLU A 58 -7.39 -6.46 23.10
CA GLU A 58 -6.67 -7.71 23.40
C GLU A 58 -6.49 -8.54 22.12
N LYS A 59 -7.54 -8.69 21.31
CA LYS A 59 -7.46 -9.36 20.00
C LYS A 59 -6.48 -8.65 19.06
N ILE A 60 -6.50 -7.31 19.02
CA ILE A 60 -5.59 -6.52 18.19
C ILE A 60 -4.15 -6.74 18.66
N GLY A 61 -3.89 -6.63 19.96
CA GLY A 61 -2.56 -6.80 20.53
C GLY A 61 -1.98 -8.19 20.27
N ILE A 62 -2.78 -9.24 20.50
CA ILE A 62 -2.38 -10.62 20.21
C ILE A 62 -2.01 -10.78 18.74
N HIS A 63 -2.88 -10.35 17.82
CA HIS A 63 -2.63 -10.50 16.39
C HIS A 63 -1.35 -9.77 15.93
N MET A 64 -1.11 -8.57 16.45
CA MET A 64 0.10 -7.80 16.12
C MET A 64 1.37 -8.54 16.56
N LEU A 65 1.35 -9.12 17.76
CA LEU A 65 2.49 -9.86 18.30
C LEU A 65 2.71 -11.18 17.57
N GLU A 66 1.65 -11.88 17.20
CA GLU A 66 1.72 -13.11 16.37
C GLU A 66 2.31 -12.82 15.00
N MET A 67 1.88 -11.74 14.34
CA MET A 67 2.44 -11.31 13.06
C MET A 67 3.91 -10.90 13.18
N LEU A 68 4.27 -10.20 14.25
CA LEU A 68 5.67 -9.85 14.53
C LEU A 68 6.53 -11.11 14.73
N ALA A 69 6.04 -12.09 15.48
CA ALA A 69 6.74 -13.36 15.69
C ALA A 69 6.89 -14.14 14.37
N LYS A 70 5.84 -14.16 13.54
CA LYS A 70 5.87 -14.78 12.22
C LYS A 70 6.95 -14.15 11.32
N PHE A 71 7.00 -12.82 11.24
CA PHE A 71 8.01 -12.13 10.44
C PHE A 71 9.44 -12.39 10.91
N ARG A 72 9.65 -12.47 12.23
CA ARG A 72 10.95 -12.87 12.80
C ARG A 72 11.33 -14.29 12.38
N ASN A 73 10.38 -15.22 12.44
CA ASN A 73 10.60 -16.61 12.04
C ASN A 73 10.84 -16.77 10.53
N GLU A 74 10.27 -15.90 9.72
CA GLU A 74 10.47 -15.83 8.26
C GLU A 74 11.75 -15.08 7.86
N GLY A 75 12.48 -14.48 8.81
CA GLY A 75 13.70 -13.71 8.54
C GLY A 75 13.45 -12.38 7.83
N ILE A 76 12.24 -11.83 7.92
CA ILE A 76 11.87 -10.53 7.34
C ILE A 76 12.40 -9.38 8.21
N ILE A 77 12.47 -9.61 9.52
CA ILE A 77 12.93 -8.67 10.54
C ILE A 77 13.87 -9.40 11.51
N ASP A 78 14.93 -8.71 11.96
CA ASP A 78 15.95 -9.23 12.87
C ASP A 78 15.46 -9.35 14.34
#